data_AF-A0A841J160-F1
#
_entry.id   AF-A0A841J160-F1
#
_cell.length_a   1.000
_cell.length_b   1.000
_cell.length_c   1.000
_cell.angle_alpha   90.00
_cell.angle_beta   90.00
_cell.angle_gamma   90.00
#
_symmetry.space_group_name_H-M   'P 1'
#
loop_
_entity.id
_entity.type
_entity.pdbx_description
1 polymer ?
#
loop_
_entity_poly.entity_id
_entity_poly.type
_entity_poly.pdbx_seq_one_letter_code
_entity_poly.pdbx_strand_id
1 'polypeptide(L)'
;MRRALDEHSAAEIVRLLRRMVPHLDQMSIGNMAGLAQSTVSRIEAGRSLGMERSLQALEALGASTGHRSVEYVSSDGMQARDSSLGQLPGGGVSHPSRTGPLREARTGTTPERVSRPAGLRPHIERAFAQETVTIDFAGFSGETLHGALQEPLDLVREGRMSPQSIHIRILVPDLSDPVGLPVRADTREDDPQVRARMRRIMHRHTQGVEDVVRELEHLGIVPEARVEIRVYRSVPMFKIYIINGKEVFFGYYPVKENVVLLGHEKIEIHDLMGRDSTLFRYIDDGNPLSIESQYVNQTKMWFTSIWDFFSKEPAE
;
A
#
# COMPACT_ATOMS: atom_id res chain seq x y z
N MET A 1 3.06 17.31 -23.45
CA MET A 1 3.47 16.99 -22.06
C MET A 1 4.96 16.65 -21.97
N ARG A 2 5.48 15.63 -22.68
CA ARG A 2 6.93 15.33 -22.71
C ARG A 2 7.83 16.53 -23.04
N ARG A 3 7.52 17.28 -24.10
CA ARG A 3 8.30 18.48 -24.50
C ARG A 3 8.30 19.63 -23.46
N ALA A 4 7.21 19.79 -22.69
CA ALA A 4 7.10 20.81 -21.63
C ALA A 4 7.76 20.36 -20.31
N LEU A 5 7.89 19.04 -20.10
CA LEU A 5 8.67 18.46 -19.00
C LEU A 5 10.17 18.67 -19.24
N ASP A 6 10.62 18.60 -20.50
CA ASP A 6 12.02 18.82 -20.90
C ASP A 6 12.47 20.30 -20.78
N GLU A 7 11.55 21.26 -20.85
CA GLU A 7 11.83 22.70 -20.71
C GLU A 7 11.64 23.24 -19.28
N HIS A 8 11.33 22.36 -18.30
CA HIS A 8 11.14 22.71 -16.87
C HIS A 8 10.11 23.83 -16.61
N SER A 9 9.15 24.03 -17.51
CA SER A 9 8.15 25.10 -17.38
C SER A 9 6.88 24.58 -16.71
N ALA A 10 6.86 24.56 -15.37
CA ALA A 10 5.64 24.28 -14.60
C ALA A 10 4.47 25.20 -15.01
N ALA A 11 4.77 26.43 -15.42
CA ALA A 11 3.80 27.39 -15.95
C ALA A 11 3.10 26.87 -17.22
N GLU A 12 3.82 26.18 -18.11
CA GLU A 12 3.25 25.62 -19.32
C GLU A 12 2.40 24.37 -19.03
N ILE A 13 2.80 23.56 -18.06
CA ILE A 13 2.01 22.41 -17.60
C ILE A 13 0.69 22.88 -16.96
N VAL A 14 0.73 23.93 -16.13
CA VAL A 14 -0.48 24.54 -15.56
C VAL A 14 -1.44 25.03 -16.64
N ARG A 15 -0.93 25.71 -17.69
CA ARG A 15 -1.76 26.11 -18.84
C ARG A 15 -2.32 24.92 -19.62
N LEU A 16 -1.53 23.85 -19.75
CA LEU A 16 -1.93 22.63 -20.45
C LEU A 16 -3.03 21.88 -19.68
N LEU A 17 -2.94 21.81 -18.34
CA LEU A 17 -3.98 21.27 -17.47
C LEU A 17 -5.29 22.03 -17.61
N ARG A 18 -5.26 23.36 -17.59
CA ARG A 18 -6.45 24.20 -17.81
C ARG A 18 -7.10 23.98 -19.18
N ARG A 19 -6.29 23.80 -20.23
CA ARG A 19 -6.80 23.52 -21.58
C ARG A 19 -7.41 22.13 -21.70
N MET A 20 -6.84 21.14 -21.03
CA MET A 20 -7.34 19.76 -21.05
C MET A 20 -8.57 19.54 -20.18
N VAL A 21 -8.70 20.30 -19.09
CA VAL A 21 -9.79 20.18 -18.12
C VAL A 21 -10.39 21.57 -17.84
N PRO A 22 -11.30 22.07 -18.70
CA PRO A 22 -11.75 23.46 -18.65
C PRO A 22 -12.50 23.85 -17.36
N HIS A 23 -13.11 22.87 -16.68
CA HIS A 23 -13.88 23.05 -15.45
C HIS A 23 -13.02 23.07 -14.17
N LEU A 24 -11.71 22.86 -14.29
CA LEU A 24 -10.79 22.89 -13.16
C LEU A 24 -10.52 24.34 -12.76
N ASP A 25 -11.00 24.77 -11.61
CA ASP A 25 -10.81 26.15 -11.15
C ASP A 25 -9.37 26.43 -10.69
N GLN A 26 -9.01 27.71 -10.57
CA GLN A 26 -7.65 28.12 -10.22
C GLN A 26 -7.24 27.67 -8.81
N MET A 27 -8.19 27.48 -7.90
CA MET A 27 -7.93 26.98 -6.55
C MET A 27 -7.54 25.51 -6.57
N SER A 28 -8.25 24.70 -7.34
CA SER A 28 -7.98 23.28 -7.56
C SER A 28 -6.63 23.07 -8.25
N ILE A 29 -6.33 23.86 -9.29
CA ILE A 29 -5.01 23.90 -9.94
C ILE A 29 -3.92 24.28 -8.95
N GLY A 30 -4.18 25.26 -8.10
CA GLY A 30 -3.27 25.68 -7.04
C GLY A 30 -2.97 24.55 -6.06
N ASN A 31 -4.00 23.84 -5.58
CA ASN A 31 -3.86 22.73 -4.66
C ASN A 31 -3.05 21.57 -5.25
N MET A 32 -3.28 21.21 -6.53
CA MET A 32 -2.52 20.15 -7.19
C MET A 32 -1.05 20.53 -7.43
N ALA A 33 -0.78 21.80 -7.75
CA ALA A 33 0.57 22.27 -8.06
C ALA A 33 1.32 22.86 -6.87
N GLY A 34 0.75 22.86 -5.66
CA GLY A 34 1.35 23.54 -4.49
C GLY A 34 1.51 25.06 -4.69
N LEU A 35 0.64 25.69 -5.48
CA LEU A 35 0.69 27.12 -5.81
C LEU A 35 -0.51 27.88 -5.24
N ALA A 36 -0.30 29.12 -4.80
CA ALA A 36 -1.41 30.02 -4.46
C ALA A 36 -2.27 30.31 -5.71
N GLN A 37 -3.58 30.47 -5.53
CA GLN A 37 -4.53 30.80 -6.62
C GLN A 37 -4.13 32.08 -7.40
N SER A 38 -3.57 33.09 -6.73
CA SER A 38 -3.03 34.29 -7.36
C SER A 38 -1.80 34.04 -8.25
N THR A 39 -1.05 32.97 -7.99
CA THR A 39 0.08 32.54 -8.82
C THR A 39 -0.40 31.79 -10.05
N VAL A 40 -1.43 30.95 -9.93
CA VAL A 40 -2.10 30.31 -11.07
C VAL A 40 -2.69 31.36 -12.01
N SER A 41 -3.41 32.36 -11.48
CA SER A 41 -3.97 33.46 -12.27
C SER A 41 -2.90 34.23 -13.08
N ARG A 42 -1.74 34.51 -12.47
CA ARG A 42 -0.60 35.14 -13.18
C ARG A 42 -0.03 34.26 -14.28
N ILE A 43 0.08 32.95 -14.05
CA ILE A 43 0.55 31.97 -15.04
C ILE A 43 -0.39 31.93 -16.25
N GLU A 44 -1.71 31.90 -16.01
CA GLU A 44 -2.74 31.96 -17.06
C GLU A 44 -2.64 33.26 -17.87
N ALA A 45 -2.32 34.38 -17.22
CA ALA A 45 -2.02 35.66 -17.86
C ALA A 45 -0.65 35.74 -18.56
N GLY A 46 0.06 34.62 -18.72
CA GLY A 46 1.31 34.53 -19.47
C GLY A 46 2.59 34.77 -18.67
N ARG A 47 2.52 34.96 -17.34
CA ARG A 47 3.72 35.15 -16.50
C ARG A 47 4.48 33.82 -16.33
N SER A 48 5.80 33.91 -16.30
CA SER A 48 6.67 32.78 -15.95
C SER A 48 6.66 32.50 -14.45
N LEU A 49 7.08 31.30 -14.08
CA LEU A 49 7.30 30.89 -12.70
C LEU A 49 8.80 30.74 -12.48
N GLY A 50 9.32 31.25 -11.36
CA GLY A 50 10.74 31.15 -11.03
C GLY A 50 11.16 29.69 -10.81
N MET A 51 12.44 29.39 -11.08
CA MET A 51 12.99 28.03 -11.11
C MET A 51 12.63 27.18 -9.87
N GLU A 52 12.82 27.72 -8.67
CA GLU A 52 12.52 27.02 -7.41
C GLU A 52 11.03 26.65 -7.28
N ARG A 53 10.14 27.60 -7.58
CA ARG A 53 8.69 27.36 -7.57
C ARG A 53 8.24 26.44 -8.70
N SER A 54 8.93 26.47 -9.83
CA SER A 54 8.69 25.53 -10.93
C SER A 54 9.04 24.11 -10.54
N LEU A 55 10.18 23.90 -9.88
CA LEU A 55 10.57 22.58 -9.37
C LEU A 55 9.58 22.07 -8.30
N GLN A 56 9.19 22.93 -7.36
CA GLN A 56 8.19 22.58 -6.34
C GLN A 56 6.84 22.21 -6.95
N ALA A 57 6.38 22.97 -7.95
CA ALA A 57 5.12 22.69 -8.64
C ALA A 57 5.19 21.41 -9.49
N LEU A 58 6.34 21.14 -10.12
CA LEU A 58 6.57 19.90 -10.87
C LEU A 58 6.55 18.69 -9.95
N GLU A 59 7.20 18.78 -8.78
CA GLU A 59 7.19 17.72 -7.77
C GLU A 59 5.78 17.47 -7.22
N ALA A 60 5.03 18.53 -6.90
CA ALA A 60 3.62 18.43 -6.45
C ALA A 60 2.71 17.77 -7.52
N LEU A 61 2.99 18.02 -8.80
CA LEU A 61 2.31 17.39 -9.94
C LEU A 61 2.85 16.00 -10.29
N GLY A 62 3.79 15.46 -9.51
CA GLY A 62 4.31 14.10 -9.66
C GLY A 62 5.39 13.92 -10.73
N ALA A 63 6.03 15.01 -11.19
CA ALA A 63 7.17 14.93 -12.09
C ALA A 63 8.45 14.60 -11.31
N SER A 64 9.13 13.51 -11.68
CA SER A 64 10.44 13.15 -11.12
C SER A 64 11.50 14.17 -11.54
N THR A 65 11.77 15.16 -10.69
CA THR A 65 12.89 16.10 -10.85
C THR A 65 14.18 15.36 -10.50
N GLY A 66 14.87 14.82 -11.52
CA GLY A 66 16.06 14.00 -11.32
C GLY A 66 17.21 14.77 -10.65
N HIS A 67 17.30 14.73 -9.32
CA HIS A 67 18.56 14.91 -8.61
C HIS A 67 19.24 13.55 -8.52
N ARG A 68 20.14 13.28 -9.47
CA ARG A 68 21.15 12.22 -9.33
C ARG A 68 22.07 12.62 -8.17
N SER A 69 21.99 11.89 -7.06
CA SER A 69 23.08 11.82 -6.10
C SER A 69 24.31 11.24 -6.80
N VAL A 70 25.26 12.11 -7.13
CA VAL A 70 26.59 11.72 -7.62
C VAL A 70 27.38 11.26 -6.39
N GLU A 71 27.56 9.95 -6.24
CA GLU A 71 28.57 9.41 -5.33
C GLU A 71 29.96 9.76 -5.87
N TYR A 72 30.72 10.47 -5.05
CA TYR A 72 32.11 10.84 -5.30
C TYR A 72 32.98 9.61 -5.00
N VAL A 73 33.41 8.90 -6.04
CA VAL A 73 34.48 7.90 -5.93
C VAL A 73 35.80 8.65 -6.06
N SER A 74 36.43 8.98 -4.93
CA SER A 74 37.83 9.38 -4.90
C SER A 74 38.70 8.12 -4.90
N SER A 75 39.31 7.86 -6.05
CA SER A 75 40.54 7.08 -6.14
C SER A 75 41.72 7.96 -5.72
N ASP A 76 42.42 7.57 -4.66
CA ASP A 76 43.88 7.55 -4.65
C ASP A 76 44.35 6.78 -3.41
N GLY A 77 45.19 5.77 -3.66
CA GLY A 77 45.78 4.94 -2.62
C GLY A 77 46.99 5.61 -1.96
N MET A 78 47.39 5.09 -0.81
CA MET A 78 48.64 4.35 -0.65
C MET A 78 48.86 4.07 0.84
N GLN A 79 49.43 2.89 1.07
CA GLN A 79 50.10 2.41 2.27
C GLN A 79 50.83 3.50 3.10
N ALA A 80 50.83 3.34 4.43
CA ALA A 80 52.04 3.02 5.18
C ALA A 80 51.73 2.81 6.66
N ARG A 81 52.28 1.73 7.21
CA ARG A 81 52.48 1.50 8.63
C ARG A 81 53.86 2.03 9.03
N ASP A 82 53.90 2.57 10.24
CA ASP A 82 54.98 2.46 11.24
C ASP A 82 56.33 3.14 10.96
N SER A 83 56.69 4.14 11.77
CA SER A 83 57.85 4.07 12.70
C SER A 83 58.23 5.44 13.30
N SER A 84 58.28 5.46 14.64
CA SER A 84 59.34 6.02 15.52
C SER A 84 59.67 7.53 15.63
N LEU A 85 59.76 7.93 16.92
CA LEU A 85 60.74 8.84 17.57
C LEU A 85 60.58 10.38 17.48
N GLY A 86 60.44 11.01 18.66
CA GLY A 86 61.30 12.15 19.03
C GLY A 86 60.65 13.50 19.41
N GLN A 87 60.57 13.76 20.73
CA GLN A 87 60.83 15.04 21.44
C GLN A 87 60.00 16.32 21.16
N LEU A 88 59.50 16.91 22.27
CA LEU A 88 59.03 18.30 22.48
C LEU A 88 60.24 19.28 22.59
N PRO A 89 60.14 20.65 22.70
CA PRO A 89 58.96 21.47 23.08
C PRO A 89 58.80 22.88 22.44
N GLY A 90 57.72 23.57 22.82
CA GLY A 90 57.51 25.04 22.75
C GLY A 90 56.69 25.46 21.53
N GLY A 91 55.69 26.35 21.58
CA GLY A 91 55.14 27.26 22.58
C GLY A 91 54.30 28.27 21.77
N GLY A 92 53.23 28.84 22.32
CA GLY A 92 52.63 30.06 21.75
C GLY A 92 51.18 29.99 21.27
N VAL A 93 50.25 30.11 22.23
CA VAL A 93 49.06 30.99 22.26
C VAL A 93 48.30 31.30 20.95
N SER A 94 47.02 30.91 20.87
CA SER A 94 45.88 31.85 20.66
C SER A 94 44.51 31.16 20.75
N HIS A 95 43.54 31.93 21.24
CA HIS A 95 42.29 31.56 21.91
C HIS A 95 41.18 30.93 21.04
N PRO A 96 40.19 30.27 21.69
CA PRO A 96 39.13 29.52 21.05
C PRO A 96 37.92 30.41 20.72
N SER A 97 37.18 30.04 19.68
CA SER A 97 35.83 30.55 19.46
C SER A 97 34.88 29.44 18.99
N ARG A 98 33.99 29.09 19.92
CA ARG A 98 32.57 28.81 19.74
C ARG A 98 32.12 27.56 18.95
N THR A 99 31.60 26.62 19.75
CA THR A 99 30.31 25.94 19.59
C THR A 99 30.04 25.23 18.26
N GLY A 100 30.42 23.95 18.20
CA GLY A 100 29.84 23.02 17.24
C GLY A 100 28.42 22.59 17.69
N PRO A 101 27.41 22.61 16.82
CA PRO A 101 26.09 22.10 17.16
C PRO A 101 26.07 20.57 17.17
N LEU A 102 25.24 20.06 18.07
CA LEU A 102 24.96 18.66 18.36
C LEU A 102 24.61 17.87 17.10
N ARG A 103 25.23 16.69 16.98
CA ARG A 103 24.93 15.69 15.97
C ARG A 103 23.64 14.96 16.36
N GLU A 104 22.50 15.48 15.89
CA GLU A 104 21.24 14.74 15.94
C GLU A 104 21.32 13.51 15.04
N ALA A 105 21.15 12.33 15.64
CA ALA A 105 20.99 11.08 14.93
C ALA A 105 19.66 11.10 14.16
N ARG A 106 19.72 11.18 12.83
CA ARG A 106 18.54 10.97 11.98
C ARG A 106 18.23 9.48 11.94
N THR A 107 17.33 9.03 12.81
CA THR A 107 16.56 7.79 12.61
C THR A 107 15.60 8.03 11.46
N GLY A 108 15.98 7.64 10.25
CA GLY A 108 15.08 7.65 9.10
C GLY A 108 14.05 6.54 9.22
N THR A 109 12.96 6.78 9.94
CA THR A 109 11.75 5.96 9.80
C THR A 109 11.12 6.29 8.45
N THR A 110 11.18 5.34 7.51
CA THR A 110 10.30 5.36 6.33
C THR A 110 8.86 5.48 6.84
N PRO A 111 8.02 6.38 6.30
CA PRO A 111 6.66 6.51 6.79
C PRO A 111 5.93 5.18 6.63
N GLU A 112 5.36 4.68 7.73
CA GLU A 112 4.56 3.43 7.88
C GLU A 112 3.30 3.37 6.97
N ARG A 113 3.19 4.28 6.01
CA ARG A 113 2.06 4.49 5.08
C ARG A 113 2.06 3.52 3.90
N VAL A 114 3.20 2.92 3.60
CA VAL A 114 3.36 2.01 2.45
C VAL A 114 3.97 0.70 2.95
N SER A 115 3.21 -0.38 2.80
CA SER A 115 3.62 -1.72 3.21
C SER A 115 3.50 -2.70 2.04
N ARG A 116 4.18 -3.83 2.13
CA ARG A 116 3.90 -4.99 1.27
C ARG A 116 2.89 -5.90 1.98
N PRO A 117 2.27 -6.87 1.30
CA PRO A 117 1.39 -7.84 1.94
C PRO A 117 2.06 -8.57 3.12
N ALA A 118 3.37 -8.79 3.05
CA ALA A 118 4.17 -9.32 4.16
C ALA A 118 4.16 -8.44 5.43
N GLY A 119 3.98 -7.12 5.28
CA GLY A 119 3.88 -6.19 6.40
C GLY A 119 2.46 -6.02 6.95
N LEU A 120 1.50 -6.88 6.56
CA LEU A 120 0.16 -6.93 7.17
C LEU A 120 0.18 -7.62 8.53
N ARG A 121 1.00 -8.67 8.68
CA ARG A 121 1.02 -9.55 9.87
C ARG A 121 1.20 -8.79 11.19
N PRO A 122 2.16 -7.84 11.36
CA PRO A 122 2.31 -7.13 12.64
C PRO A 122 1.08 -6.30 13.06
N HIS A 123 0.22 -5.92 12.11
CA HIS A 123 -1.01 -5.18 12.39
C HIS A 123 -2.14 -6.11 12.81
N ILE A 124 -2.20 -7.30 12.20
CA ILE A 124 -3.10 -8.36 12.64
C ILE A 124 -2.70 -8.85 14.04
N GLU A 125 -1.41 -9.12 14.29
CA GLU A 125 -0.92 -9.49 15.63
C GLU A 125 -1.33 -8.47 16.70
N ARG A 126 -1.17 -7.17 16.44
CA ARG A 126 -1.64 -6.11 17.34
C ARG A 126 -3.14 -6.14 17.60
N ALA A 127 -3.94 -6.50 16.60
CA ALA A 127 -5.38 -6.65 16.77
C ALA A 127 -5.72 -7.85 17.66
N PHE A 128 -5.04 -8.98 17.48
CA PHE A 128 -5.21 -10.20 18.28
C PHE A 128 -4.79 -10.06 19.75
N ALA A 129 -4.01 -9.03 20.09
CA ALA A 129 -3.72 -8.66 21.47
C ALA A 129 -4.88 -7.92 22.17
N GLN A 130 -5.98 -7.61 21.48
CA GLN A 130 -7.18 -6.96 22.03
C GLN A 130 -8.26 -7.98 22.40
N GLU A 131 -9.20 -7.59 23.25
CA GLU A 131 -10.32 -8.44 23.65
C GLU A 131 -11.28 -8.77 22.49
N THR A 132 -11.45 -7.85 21.53
CA THR A 132 -12.33 -8.01 20.38
C THR A 132 -11.54 -7.81 19.10
N VAL A 133 -11.55 -8.83 18.25
CA VAL A 133 -10.87 -8.82 16.96
C VAL A 133 -11.92 -8.84 15.85
N THR A 134 -11.88 -7.84 14.97
CA THR A 134 -12.67 -7.86 13.73
C THR A 134 -11.79 -7.66 12.51
N ILE A 135 -12.03 -8.47 11.48
CA ILE A 135 -11.35 -8.31 10.19
C ILE A 135 -12.37 -8.41 9.07
N ASP A 136 -12.50 -7.33 8.29
CA ASP A 136 -13.22 -7.37 7.03
C ASP A 136 -12.21 -7.40 5.87
N PHE A 137 -12.23 -8.47 5.09
CA PHE A 137 -11.39 -8.61 3.91
C PHE A 137 -12.26 -8.60 2.66
N ALA A 138 -11.93 -7.74 1.70
CA ALA A 138 -12.44 -7.87 0.35
C ALA A 138 -11.29 -7.92 -0.64
N GLY A 139 -11.29 -8.89 -1.55
CA GLY A 139 -10.22 -9.04 -2.54
C GLY A 139 -10.25 -10.38 -3.24
N PHE A 140 -9.14 -10.73 -3.88
CA PHE A 140 -8.95 -12.01 -4.56
C PHE A 140 -8.22 -13.03 -3.69
N SER A 141 -8.64 -14.29 -3.84
CA SER A 141 -8.14 -15.53 -3.23
C SER A 141 -8.07 -15.64 -1.71
N GLY A 142 -7.84 -14.55 -0.96
CA GLY A 142 -7.62 -14.62 0.49
C GLY A 142 -6.26 -15.19 0.91
N GLU A 143 -5.36 -15.52 -0.03
CA GLU A 143 -4.06 -16.16 0.25
C GLU A 143 -3.21 -15.34 1.25
N THR A 144 -3.15 -14.03 1.04
CA THR A 144 -2.40 -13.12 1.95
C THR A 144 -3.02 -13.08 3.34
N LEU A 145 -4.35 -13.01 3.43
CA LEU A 145 -5.06 -13.01 4.72
C LEU A 145 -4.76 -14.31 5.48
N HIS A 146 -4.94 -15.44 4.81
CA HIS A 146 -4.69 -16.76 5.36
C HIS A 146 -3.27 -16.89 5.94
N GLY A 147 -2.25 -16.45 5.20
CA GLY A 147 -0.87 -16.45 5.67
C GLY A 147 -0.60 -15.49 6.84
N ALA A 148 -1.19 -14.29 6.80
CA ALA A 148 -1.00 -13.28 7.84
C ALA A 148 -1.71 -13.62 9.16
N LEU A 149 -2.68 -14.54 9.14
CA LEU A 149 -3.40 -15.02 10.32
C LEU A 149 -2.72 -16.18 11.05
N GLN A 150 -1.81 -16.93 10.39
CA GLN A 150 -1.24 -18.16 10.96
C GLN A 150 -0.59 -17.91 12.34
N GLU A 151 0.40 -17.02 12.40
CA GLU A 151 1.12 -16.74 13.64
C GLU A 151 0.26 -16.09 14.75
N PRO A 152 -0.61 -15.09 14.47
CA PRO A 152 -1.58 -14.63 15.46
C PRO A 152 -2.44 -15.74 16.07
N LEU A 153 -2.92 -16.68 15.23
CA LEU A 153 -3.76 -17.79 15.69
C LEU A 153 -2.95 -18.82 16.49
N ASP A 154 -1.71 -19.11 16.10
CA ASP A 154 -0.81 -19.97 16.86
C ASP A 154 -0.51 -19.39 18.25
N LEU A 155 -0.26 -18.08 18.34
CA LEU A 155 -0.06 -17.39 19.61
C LEU A 155 -1.30 -17.44 20.51
N VAL A 156 -2.52 -17.44 19.93
CA VAL A 156 -3.75 -17.69 20.69
C VAL A 156 -3.82 -19.14 21.19
N ARG A 157 -3.48 -20.13 20.35
CA ARG A 157 -3.42 -21.54 20.75
C ARG A 157 -2.45 -21.79 21.91
N GLU A 158 -1.33 -21.09 21.90
CA GLU A 158 -0.31 -21.15 22.95
C GLU A 158 -0.71 -20.39 24.24
N GLY A 159 -1.86 -19.69 24.25
CA GLY A 159 -2.29 -18.86 25.38
C GLY A 159 -1.48 -17.58 25.56
N ARG A 160 -0.72 -17.17 24.53
CA ARG A 160 0.09 -15.93 24.53
C ARG A 160 -0.72 -14.71 24.11
N MET A 161 -1.85 -14.93 23.44
CA MET A 161 -2.90 -13.95 23.19
C MET A 161 -4.25 -14.58 23.57
N SER A 162 -5.17 -13.78 24.09
CA SER A 162 -6.45 -14.28 24.63
C SER A 162 -7.63 -13.37 24.25
N PRO A 163 -7.90 -13.18 22.94
CA PRO A 163 -9.08 -12.45 22.52
C PRO A 163 -10.34 -13.15 23.04
N GLN A 164 -11.34 -12.36 23.43
CA GLN A 164 -12.65 -12.85 23.84
C GLN A 164 -13.55 -13.09 22.62
N SER A 165 -13.33 -12.36 21.53
CA SER A 165 -14.03 -12.59 20.27
C SER A 165 -13.17 -12.39 19.03
N ILE A 166 -13.37 -13.23 18.01
CA ILE A 166 -12.74 -13.13 16.69
C ILE A 166 -13.80 -13.23 15.60
N HIS A 167 -14.10 -12.11 14.92
CA HIS A 167 -15.07 -12.06 13.83
C HIS A 167 -14.38 -11.68 12.52
N ILE A 168 -14.40 -12.59 11.54
CA ILE A 168 -13.80 -12.36 10.23
C ILE A 168 -14.86 -12.44 9.14
N ARG A 169 -14.99 -11.39 8.33
CA ARG A 169 -15.84 -11.38 7.13
C ARG A 169 -14.97 -11.37 5.89
N ILE A 170 -15.17 -12.33 5.00
CA ILE A 170 -14.42 -12.49 3.76
C ILE A 170 -15.37 -12.30 2.58
N LEU A 171 -15.08 -11.29 1.76
CA LEU A 171 -15.82 -10.96 0.55
C LEU A 171 -14.93 -11.16 -0.68
N VAL A 172 -15.26 -12.16 -1.52
CA VAL A 172 -14.44 -12.54 -2.68
C VAL A 172 -15.29 -12.61 -3.97
N PRO A 173 -14.69 -12.57 -5.17
CA PRO A 173 -15.45 -12.67 -6.41
C PRO A 173 -16.25 -13.96 -6.53
N ASP A 174 -17.46 -13.86 -7.07
CA ASP A 174 -18.21 -15.01 -7.55
C ASP A 174 -17.61 -15.48 -8.89
N LEU A 175 -16.93 -16.63 -8.84
CA LEU A 175 -16.30 -17.25 -9.99
C LEU A 175 -17.19 -18.30 -10.65
N SER A 176 -18.51 -18.38 -10.36
CA SER A 176 -19.42 -19.29 -11.06
C SER A 176 -19.62 -18.88 -12.53
N ASP A 177 -19.67 -17.58 -12.78
CA ASP A 177 -19.91 -16.97 -14.10
C ASP A 177 -18.57 -16.58 -14.78
N PRO A 178 -18.54 -16.35 -16.11
CA PRO A 178 -17.37 -15.83 -16.80
C PRO A 178 -16.85 -14.52 -16.18
N VAL A 179 -15.52 -14.36 -16.13
CA VAL A 179 -14.87 -13.21 -15.48
C VAL A 179 -14.04 -12.37 -16.44
N GLY A 180 -13.87 -11.09 -16.12
CA GLY A 180 -13.00 -10.19 -16.89
C GLY A 180 -11.50 -10.40 -16.61
N LEU A 181 -11.15 -10.97 -15.45
CA LEU A 181 -9.78 -11.36 -15.07
C LEU A 181 -9.83 -12.49 -14.01
N PRO A 182 -8.85 -13.41 -14.01
CA PRO A 182 -7.81 -13.58 -15.02
C PRO A 182 -8.36 -14.15 -16.33
N VAL A 183 -7.69 -13.86 -17.43
CA VAL A 183 -8.07 -14.27 -18.80
C VAL A 183 -6.88 -14.84 -19.56
N ARG A 184 -7.14 -15.55 -20.66
CA ARG A 184 -6.10 -16.01 -21.59
C ARG A 184 -5.26 -14.85 -22.13
N ALA A 185 -3.94 -15.02 -22.24
CA ALA A 185 -3.07 -13.96 -22.74
C ALA A 185 -3.25 -13.68 -24.24
N ASP A 186 -3.52 -14.73 -25.02
CA ASP A 186 -3.68 -14.67 -26.48
C ASP A 186 -5.03 -14.09 -26.91
N THR A 187 -6.12 -14.56 -26.30
CA THR A 187 -7.49 -14.13 -26.67
C THR A 187 -8.02 -12.99 -25.84
N ARG A 188 -7.49 -12.78 -24.62
CA ARG A 188 -8.02 -11.86 -23.60
C ARG A 188 -9.46 -12.18 -23.17
N GLU A 189 -9.86 -13.42 -23.36
CA GLU A 189 -11.18 -13.92 -22.97
C GLU A 189 -11.08 -14.85 -21.76
N ASP A 190 -12.20 -14.98 -21.06
CA ASP A 190 -12.39 -15.93 -19.98
C ASP A 190 -12.11 -17.37 -20.44
N ASP A 191 -11.46 -18.15 -19.57
CA ASP A 191 -11.23 -19.58 -19.76
C ASP A 191 -11.80 -20.35 -18.56
N PRO A 192 -12.77 -21.26 -18.76
CA PRO A 192 -13.38 -22.04 -17.69
C PRO A 192 -12.40 -22.84 -16.83
N GLN A 193 -11.31 -23.36 -17.40
CA GLN A 193 -10.29 -24.11 -16.66
C GLN A 193 -9.43 -23.18 -15.80
N VAL A 194 -9.06 -22.01 -16.33
CA VAL A 194 -8.37 -20.97 -15.56
C VAL A 194 -9.25 -20.51 -14.40
N ARG A 195 -10.53 -20.21 -14.66
CA ARG A 195 -11.50 -19.82 -13.63
C ARG A 195 -11.69 -20.90 -12.57
N ALA A 196 -11.79 -22.17 -12.96
CA ALA A 196 -11.88 -23.29 -12.02
C ALA A 196 -10.64 -23.44 -11.14
N ARG A 197 -9.43 -23.21 -11.68
CA ARG A 197 -8.19 -23.14 -10.89
C ARG A 197 -8.27 -22.02 -9.86
N MET A 198 -8.70 -20.83 -10.26
CA MET A 198 -8.82 -19.68 -9.35
C MET A 198 -9.82 -19.92 -8.23
N ARG A 199 -10.99 -20.49 -8.57
CA ARG A 199 -12.00 -20.88 -7.58
C ARG A 199 -11.44 -21.85 -6.55
N ARG A 200 -10.65 -22.83 -6.97
CA ARG A 200 -9.99 -23.79 -6.09
C ARG A 200 -8.98 -23.13 -5.14
N ILE A 201 -8.19 -22.19 -5.65
CA ILE A 201 -7.21 -21.46 -4.82
C ILE A 201 -7.93 -20.59 -3.79
N MET A 202 -8.96 -19.87 -4.23
CA MET A 202 -9.79 -19.04 -3.36
C MET A 202 -10.43 -19.88 -2.25
N HIS A 203 -11.10 -20.96 -2.61
CA HIS A 203 -11.76 -21.86 -1.68
C HIS A 203 -10.79 -22.42 -0.63
N ARG A 204 -9.63 -22.94 -1.07
CA ARG A 204 -8.59 -23.44 -0.17
C ARG A 204 -8.21 -22.43 0.91
N HIS A 205 -7.99 -21.18 0.53
CA HIS A 205 -7.52 -20.17 1.47
C HIS A 205 -8.64 -19.61 2.35
N THR A 206 -9.84 -19.40 1.80
CA THR A 206 -10.97 -18.90 2.61
C THR A 206 -11.45 -19.95 3.60
N GLN A 207 -11.56 -21.22 3.19
CA GLN A 207 -11.90 -22.31 4.10
C GLN A 207 -10.80 -22.56 5.12
N GLY A 208 -9.52 -22.50 4.72
CA GLY A 208 -8.42 -22.63 5.69
C GLY A 208 -8.47 -21.56 6.79
N VAL A 209 -8.94 -20.34 6.49
CA VAL A 209 -9.19 -19.33 7.53
C VAL A 209 -10.35 -19.74 8.43
N GLU A 210 -11.47 -20.16 7.83
CA GLU A 210 -12.64 -20.60 8.58
C GLU A 210 -12.33 -21.77 9.53
N ASP A 211 -11.68 -22.83 9.03
CA ASP A 211 -11.34 -24.03 9.79
C ASP A 211 -10.48 -23.69 11.02
N VAL A 212 -9.39 -22.94 10.82
CA VAL A 212 -8.43 -22.64 11.89
C VAL A 212 -9.04 -21.74 12.96
N VAL A 213 -9.92 -20.80 12.58
CA VAL A 213 -10.61 -19.91 13.53
C VAL A 213 -11.72 -20.64 14.28
N ARG A 214 -12.55 -21.43 13.60
CA ARG A 214 -13.61 -22.24 14.23
C ARG A 214 -13.04 -23.28 15.19
N GLU A 215 -11.87 -23.84 14.89
CA GLU A 215 -11.19 -24.76 15.79
C GLU A 215 -10.90 -24.12 17.17
N LEU A 216 -10.55 -22.83 17.22
CA LEU A 216 -10.31 -22.14 18.50
C LEU A 216 -11.56 -22.04 19.38
N GLU A 217 -12.71 -21.78 18.77
CA GLU A 217 -14.00 -21.78 19.47
C GLU A 217 -14.37 -23.19 19.91
N HIS A 218 -14.23 -24.19 19.03
CA HIS A 218 -14.55 -25.58 19.34
C HIS A 218 -13.72 -26.13 20.52
N LEU A 219 -12.43 -25.75 20.58
CA LEU A 219 -11.54 -26.13 21.68
C LEU A 219 -11.75 -25.29 22.96
N GLY A 220 -12.63 -24.28 22.93
CA GLY A 220 -12.89 -23.38 24.06
C GLY A 220 -11.73 -22.45 24.39
N ILE A 221 -10.79 -22.25 23.45
CA ILE A 221 -9.65 -21.33 23.60
C ILE A 221 -10.13 -19.88 23.44
N VAL A 222 -11.08 -19.65 22.51
CA VAL A 222 -11.73 -18.35 22.29
C VAL A 222 -13.23 -18.51 22.52
N PRO A 223 -13.87 -17.69 23.38
CA PRO A 223 -15.30 -17.82 23.67
C PRO A 223 -16.24 -17.65 22.46
N GLU A 224 -15.95 -16.72 21.57
CA GLU A 224 -16.76 -16.44 20.36
C GLU A 224 -15.83 -16.31 19.14
N ALA A 225 -15.87 -17.24 18.20
CA ALA A 225 -15.07 -17.12 16.98
C ALA A 225 -15.88 -17.50 15.74
N ARG A 226 -16.03 -16.54 14.82
CA ARG A 226 -16.83 -16.73 13.61
C ARG A 226 -16.12 -16.22 12.37
N VAL A 227 -16.26 -16.99 11.30
CA VAL A 227 -15.85 -16.60 9.96
C VAL A 227 -17.06 -16.69 9.05
N GLU A 228 -17.31 -15.62 8.30
CA GLU A 228 -18.38 -15.55 7.32
C GLU A 228 -17.73 -15.30 5.95
N ILE A 229 -18.02 -16.17 4.98
CA ILE A 229 -17.49 -16.06 3.62
C ILE A 229 -18.66 -15.75 2.70
N ARG A 230 -18.54 -14.70 1.88
CA ARG A 230 -19.54 -14.35 0.87
C ARG A 230 -18.87 -14.03 -0.46
N VAL A 231 -19.61 -14.32 -1.54
CA VAL A 231 -19.22 -14.04 -2.91
C VAL A 231 -20.08 -12.94 -3.52
N TYR A 232 -19.51 -12.16 -4.44
CA TYR A 232 -20.23 -11.13 -5.19
C TYR A 232 -19.71 -11.01 -6.63
N ARG A 233 -20.57 -10.59 -7.56
CA ARG A 233 -20.18 -10.44 -8.98
C ARG A 233 -19.28 -9.22 -9.17
N SER A 234 -17.98 -9.46 -9.33
CA SER A 234 -16.99 -8.40 -9.47
C SER A 234 -15.70 -8.90 -10.12
N VAL A 235 -15.02 -8.00 -10.82
CA VAL A 235 -13.60 -8.19 -11.17
C VAL A 235 -12.78 -7.64 -9.99
N PRO A 236 -11.93 -8.46 -9.34
CA PRO A 236 -11.18 -8.03 -8.16
C PRO A 236 -10.04 -7.08 -8.54
N MET A 237 -10.35 -5.78 -8.66
CA MET A 237 -9.37 -4.75 -9.05
C MET A 237 -8.47 -4.30 -7.88
N PHE A 238 -8.92 -4.53 -6.65
CA PHE A 238 -8.23 -4.15 -5.43
C PHE A 238 -8.47 -5.16 -4.32
N LYS A 239 -7.67 -5.04 -3.26
CA LYS A 239 -7.88 -5.69 -1.97
C LYS A 239 -7.91 -4.68 -0.85
N ILE A 240 -8.77 -4.96 0.13
CA ILE A 240 -8.82 -4.24 1.39
C ILE A 240 -8.78 -5.19 2.57
N TYR A 241 -8.17 -4.73 3.65
CA TYR A 241 -8.21 -5.33 4.98
C TYR A 241 -8.64 -4.22 5.94
N ILE A 242 -9.80 -4.36 6.55
CA ILE A 242 -10.28 -3.48 7.62
C ILE A 242 -10.05 -4.21 8.94
N ILE A 243 -9.15 -3.71 9.76
CA ILE A 243 -8.76 -4.32 11.03
C ILE A 243 -9.37 -3.51 12.18
N ASN A 244 -10.14 -4.18 13.04
CA ASN A 244 -10.88 -3.64 14.19
C ASN A 244 -11.73 -2.40 13.86
N GLY A 245 -12.15 -2.25 12.60
CA GLY A 245 -12.88 -1.08 12.10
C GLY A 245 -12.11 0.26 12.22
N LYS A 246 -10.79 0.21 12.46
CA LYS A 246 -9.93 1.36 12.76
C LYS A 246 -8.78 1.55 11.79
N GLU A 247 -8.35 0.48 11.14
CA GLU A 247 -7.22 0.52 10.23
C GLU A 247 -7.58 -0.14 8.91
N VAL A 248 -7.23 0.51 7.79
CA VAL A 248 -7.47 -0.02 6.45
C VAL A 248 -6.14 -0.16 5.73
N PHE A 249 -5.90 -1.35 5.18
CA PHE A 249 -4.90 -1.58 4.15
C PHE A 249 -5.59 -1.72 2.81
N PHE A 250 -5.20 -0.91 1.82
CA PHE A 250 -5.72 -0.96 0.47
C PHE A 250 -4.62 -1.23 -0.54
N GLY A 251 -4.84 -2.08 -1.54
CA GLY A 251 -3.89 -2.25 -2.64
C GLY A 251 -4.55 -2.66 -3.94
N TYR A 252 -4.00 -2.20 -5.07
CA TYR A 252 -4.45 -2.62 -6.39
C TYR A 252 -3.83 -3.97 -6.77
N TYR A 253 -4.57 -4.78 -7.53
CA TYR A 253 -4.02 -5.96 -8.19
C TYR A 253 -3.41 -5.55 -9.55
N PRO A 254 -2.07 -5.49 -9.70
CA PRO A 254 -1.46 -5.32 -11.01
C PRO A 254 -1.77 -6.54 -11.88
N VAL A 255 -2.18 -6.28 -13.12
CA VAL A 255 -2.37 -7.31 -14.14
C VAL A 255 -1.03 -7.59 -14.83
N LYS A 256 -0.60 -8.85 -14.83
CA LYS A 256 0.67 -9.26 -15.45
C LYS A 256 0.49 -10.57 -16.21
N GLU A 257 1.32 -10.78 -17.22
CA GLU A 257 1.44 -12.10 -17.82
C GLU A 257 2.00 -13.10 -16.81
N ASN A 258 1.37 -14.27 -16.75
CA ASN A 258 1.76 -15.38 -15.89
C ASN A 258 1.54 -16.70 -16.63
N VAL A 259 2.40 -17.68 -16.38
CA VAL A 259 2.24 -19.04 -16.91
C VAL A 259 1.72 -19.92 -15.79
N VAL A 260 0.52 -20.46 -15.96
CA VAL A 260 -0.09 -21.41 -15.02
C VAL A 260 -0.10 -22.81 -15.59
N LEU A 261 0.02 -23.81 -14.70
CA LEU A 261 -0.13 -25.20 -15.06
C LEU A 261 -1.59 -25.64 -14.83
N LEU A 262 -2.26 -26.11 -15.88
CA LEU A 262 -3.56 -26.77 -15.82
C LEU A 262 -3.36 -28.25 -16.21
N GLY A 263 -3.33 -29.13 -15.21
CA GLY A 263 -2.94 -30.52 -15.42
C GLY A 263 -1.45 -30.62 -15.80
N HIS A 264 -1.18 -31.00 -17.05
CA HIS A 264 0.18 -31.03 -17.62
C HIS A 264 0.44 -29.92 -18.65
N GLU A 265 -0.56 -29.08 -18.93
CA GLU A 265 -0.48 -28.02 -19.93
C GLU A 265 -0.08 -26.69 -19.29
N LYS A 266 0.86 -25.98 -19.91
CA LYS A 266 1.22 -24.61 -19.55
C LYS A 266 0.35 -23.65 -20.33
N ILE A 267 -0.35 -22.79 -19.62
CA ILE A 267 -1.26 -21.79 -20.19
C ILE A 267 -0.79 -20.41 -19.76
N GLU A 268 -0.63 -19.51 -20.73
CA GLU A 268 -0.35 -18.09 -20.52
C GLU A 268 -1.64 -17.32 -20.25
N ILE A 269 -1.65 -16.56 -19.16
CA ILE A 269 -2.78 -15.75 -18.73
C ILE A 269 -2.35 -14.33 -18.39
N HIS A 270 -3.28 -13.39 -18.47
CA HIS A 270 -3.20 -12.13 -17.75
C HIS A 270 -3.78 -12.32 -16.35
N ASP A 271 -2.91 -12.34 -15.35
CA ASP A 271 -3.20 -12.70 -13.96
C ASP A 271 -3.19 -11.49 -13.02
N LEU A 272 -3.91 -11.64 -11.91
CA LEU A 272 -4.05 -10.65 -10.84
C LEU A 272 -2.98 -10.90 -9.77
N MET A 273 -1.87 -10.18 -9.86
CA MET A 273 -0.71 -10.46 -9.01
C MET A 273 -0.82 -9.76 -7.65
N GLY A 274 -1.22 -10.51 -6.62
CA GLY A 274 -1.45 -9.97 -5.28
C GLY A 274 -0.26 -9.99 -4.32
N ARG A 275 0.71 -10.90 -4.49
CA ARG A 275 1.70 -11.21 -3.44
C ARG A 275 2.68 -10.06 -3.13
N ASP A 276 3.10 -9.33 -4.15
CA ASP A 276 4.08 -8.23 -4.05
C ASP A 276 3.45 -6.85 -4.29
N SER A 277 2.12 -6.77 -4.35
CA SER A 277 1.41 -5.50 -4.59
C SER A 277 1.53 -4.57 -3.39
N THR A 278 1.79 -3.29 -3.62
CA THR A 278 1.78 -2.27 -2.57
C THR A 278 0.46 -2.21 -1.82
N LEU A 279 0.54 -2.11 -0.49
CA LEU A 279 -0.57 -1.79 0.41
C LEU A 279 -0.37 -0.38 0.98
N PHE A 280 -1.38 0.47 0.82
CA PHE A 280 -1.49 1.78 1.43
C PHE A 280 -2.26 1.64 2.74
N ARG A 281 -1.71 2.21 3.80
CA ARG A 281 -2.29 2.16 5.13
C ARG A 281 -3.01 3.47 5.44
N TYR A 282 -4.21 3.37 6.01
CA TYR A 282 -5.02 4.47 6.50
C TYR A 282 -5.54 4.15 7.90
N ILE A 283 -5.50 5.12 8.81
CA ILE A 283 -5.92 4.93 10.20
C ILE A 283 -7.03 5.93 10.54
N ASP A 284 -8.07 5.46 11.23
CA ASP A 284 -9.05 6.33 11.89
C ASP A 284 -8.45 6.88 13.19
N ASP A 285 -7.93 8.10 13.11
CA ASP A 285 -7.34 8.85 14.21
C ASP A 285 -8.40 9.51 15.13
N GLY A 286 -9.69 9.28 14.87
CA GLY A 286 -10.81 9.88 15.60
C GLY A 286 -11.14 11.31 15.18
N ASN A 287 -10.34 11.95 14.32
CA ASN A 287 -10.67 13.24 13.72
C ASN A 287 -11.52 13.02 12.46
N PRO A 288 -12.81 13.38 12.45
CA PRO A 288 -13.69 13.15 11.31
C PRO A 288 -13.31 13.96 10.06
N LEU A 289 -12.48 14.99 10.19
CA LEU A 289 -11.99 15.80 9.08
C LEU A 289 -10.66 15.28 8.51
N SER A 290 -10.01 14.32 9.16
CA SER A 290 -8.79 13.68 8.65
C SER A 290 -9.10 12.87 7.39
N ILE A 291 -8.24 13.00 6.37
CA ILE A 291 -8.39 12.23 5.12
C ILE A 291 -8.32 10.73 5.40
N GLU A 292 -7.46 10.30 6.33
CA GLU A 292 -7.32 8.87 6.66
C GLU A 292 -8.59 8.34 7.34
N SER A 293 -9.13 9.06 8.32
CA SER A 293 -10.39 8.71 8.99
C SER A 293 -11.59 8.71 8.04
N GLN A 294 -11.67 9.67 7.11
CA GLN A 294 -12.66 9.65 6.05
C GLN A 294 -12.50 8.42 5.14
N TYR A 295 -11.28 8.08 4.74
CA TYR A 295 -11.01 6.91 3.91
C TYR A 295 -11.42 5.60 4.60
N VAL A 296 -11.07 5.44 5.89
CA VAL A 296 -11.49 4.28 6.69
C VAL A 296 -13.01 4.17 6.74
N ASN A 297 -13.70 5.29 7.03
CA ASN A 297 -15.16 5.31 7.10
C ASN A 297 -15.84 5.02 5.75
N GLN A 298 -15.33 5.59 4.65
CA GLN A 298 -15.84 5.30 3.30
C GLN A 298 -15.59 3.84 2.90
N THR A 299 -14.45 3.26 3.28
CA THR A 299 -14.13 1.85 3.00
C THR A 299 -15.07 0.91 3.78
N LYS A 300 -15.33 1.20 5.06
CA LYS A 300 -16.30 0.45 5.87
C LYS A 300 -17.71 0.53 5.30
N MET A 301 -18.14 1.74 4.92
CA MET A 301 -19.44 1.95 4.27
C MET A 301 -19.55 1.13 2.97
N TRP A 302 -18.52 1.17 2.12
CA TRP A 302 -18.48 0.38 0.89
C TRP A 302 -18.56 -1.13 1.18
N PHE A 303 -17.74 -1.63 2.10
CA PHE A 303 -17.71 -3.06 2.45
C PHE A 303 -19.09 -3.52 2.93
N THR A 304 -19.68 -2.82 3.89
CA THR A 304 -20.99 -3.15 4.44
C THR A 304 -22.08 -3.09 3.36
N SER A 305 -22.04 -2.09 2.47
CA SER A 305 -23.01 -2.00 1.36
C SER A 305 -22.92 -3.20 0.41
N ILE A 306 -21.73 -3.62 0.01
CA ILE A 306 -21.60 -4.81 -0.84
C ILE A 306 -21.99 -6.08 -0.08
N TRP A 307 -21.56 -6.21 1.17
CA TRP A 307 -21.90 -7.34 2.05
C TRP A 307 -23.41 -7.52 2.17
N ASP A 308 -24.14 -6.46 2.51
CA ASP A 308 -25.57 -6.53 2.80
C ASP A 308 -26.42 -6.70 1.54
N PHE A 309 -26.07 -6.01 0.44
CA PHE A 309 -26.97 -5.90 -0.72
C PHE A 309 -26.56 -6.70 -1.96
N PHE A 310 -25.28 -7.01 -2.13
CA PHE A 310 -24.75 -7.58 -3.38
C PHE A 310 -23.98 -8.88 -3.20
N SER A 311 -23.83 -9.36 -1.97
CA SER A 311 -23.12 -10.59 -1.67
C SER A 311 -24.08 -11.72 -1.27
N LYS A 312 -23.63 -12.96 -1.47
CA LYS A 312 -24.35 -14.20 -1.11
C LYS A 312 -23.37 -15.22 -0.56
N GLU A 313 -23.86 -16.24 0.11
CA GLU A 313 -23.01 -17.38 0.46
C GLU A 313 -22.45 -18.06 -0.81
N PRO A 314 -21.20 -18.56 -0.80
CA PRO A 314 -20.69 -19.38 -1.88
C PRO A 314 -21.60 -20.60 -2.09
N ALA A 315 -21.80 -21.01 -3.35
CA ALA A 315 -22.45 -22.29 -3.62
C ALA A 315 -21.53 -23.44 -3.16
N GLU A 316 -22.13 -24.50 -2.61
CA GLU A 316 -21.45 -25.77 -2.28
C GLU A 316 -20.85 -26.45 -3.51
#